data_AF-A0A956AAI6-F1
#
_entry.id   AF-A0A956AAI6-F1
#
_cell.length_a   1.000
_cell.length_b   1.000
_cell.length_c   1.000
_cell.angle_alpha   90.00
_cell.angle_beta   90.00
_cell.angle_gamma   90.00
#
_symmetry.space_group_name_H-M   'P 1'
#
loop_
_entity.id
_entity.type
_entity.pdbx_description
1 polymer ?
#
loop_
_entity_poly.entity_id
_entity_poly.type
_entity_poly.pdbx_seq_one_letter_code
_entity_poly.pdbx_strand_id
1 'polypeptide(L)'
;MRASSLSLLLAAAVSLLLVSRCDTAQHFPKRYKSEGSNFESCSDGLDNDEDGLVDCDDPDCAGTIPCQLLGPEDTDAKCSDGIDNDGNGFTDCQDKACSNNPAITVCNSGQTEDNDDACSDGLDNDGNGFIDCDDFNCSRNQNVTVCGHEDTNELCSDGLDNDSNGFRDCDDFGCTKTEGVTVCRTPVQEPENTPEACSDGLDNDWDGFIDCKDHNCAGIGDCP
;
A
#
# COMPACT_ATOMS: atom_id res chain seq x y z
N MET A 1 32.47 74.74 39.47
CA MET A 1 31.36 75.69 39.72
C MET A 1 30.17 74.91 40.26
N ARG A 2 29.45 75.47 41.23
CA ARG A 2 28.39 74.83 42.05
C ARG A 2 27.07 74.58 41.30
N ALA A 3 26.30 73.56 41.72
CA ALA A 3 24.82 73.49 41.95
C ALA A 3 24.35 72.01 41.83
N SER A 4 23.80 71.35 42.87
CA SER A 4 22.35 71.21 43.24
C SER A 4 21.48 70.57 42.13
N SER A 5 20.54 69.64 42.30
CA SER A 5 19.95 68.84 43.41
C SER A 5 18.75 68.05 42.81
N LEU A 6 18.43 66.85 43.33
CA LEU A 6 17.16 66.06 43.15
C LEU A 6 16.86 65.53 41.71
N SER A 7 16.32 64.33 41.43
CA SER A 7 15.37 63.49 42.17
C SER A 7 15.31 62.05 41.60
N LEU A 8 15.26 61.07 42.51
CA LEU A 8 14.32 59.92 42.54
C LEU A 8 14.50 58.66 41.62
N LEU A 9 15.04 57.60 42.24
CA LEU A 9 14.63 56.17 42.27
C LEU A 9 14.14 55.47 40.97
N LEU A 10 14.84 54.39 40.57
CA LEU A 10 14.31 53.02 40.69
C LEU A 10 15.43 51.98 40.50
N ALA A 11 15.42 50.95 41.36
CA ALA A 11 16.42 49.90 41.47
C ALA A 11 15.91 48.57 40.90
N ALA A 12 16.81 47.78 40.29
CA ALA A 12 16.91 46.29 40.32
C ALA A 12 17.90 45.85 39.21
N ALA A 13 19.16 45.48 39.51
CA ALA A 13 19.62 44.14 39.94
C ALA A 13 19.31 43.04 38.89
N VAL A 14 20.19 42.78 37.94
CA VAL A 14 21.29 41.76 37.93
C VAL A 14 20.80 40.31 38.11
N SER A 15 20.96 39.57 37.00
CA SER A 15 21.22 38.14 36.81
C SER A 15 21.15 37.20 38.01
N LEU A 16 20.29 36.18 37.90
CA LEU A 16 20.51 34.89 38.56
C LEU A 16 20.10 33.74 37.62
N LEU A 17 21.11 32.92 37.30
CA LEU A 17 21.08 31.57 36.75
C LEU A 17 19.79 30.79 37.03
N LEU A 18 19.22 30.13 36.02
CA LEU A 18 18.62 28.81 36.22
C LEU A 18 18.81 27.90 35.01
N VAL A 19 19.55 26.83 35.28
CA VAL A 19 19.78 25.64 34.46
C VAL A 19 18.48 24.89 34.26
N SER A 20 18.34 24.35 33.05
CA SER A 20 17.53 23.20 32.62
C SER A 20 16.68 22.48 33.69
N ARG A 21 15.37 22.52 33.50
CA ARG A 21 14.44 21.48 33.94
C ARG A 21 13.44 21.21 32.81
N CYS A 22 13.64 20.09 32.13
CA CYS A 22 12.59 19.40 31.38
C CYS A 22 11.76 18.66 32.44
N ASP A 23 10.54 19.14 32.72
CA ASP A 23 9.37 18.38 33.22
C ASP A 23 8.35 19.35 33.82
N THR A 24 7.37 19.74 33.03
CA THR A 24 5.95 19.56 33.35
C THR A 24 5.16 20.04 32.14
N ALA A 25 4.29 19.17 31.62
CA ALA A 25 3.25 19.50 30.68
C ALA A 25 2.35 20.60 31.28
N GLN A 26 2.73 21.85 31.08
CA GLN A 26 1.79 22.95 31.17
C GLN A 26 1.06 22.96 29.83
N HIS A 27 -0.17 22.44 29.87
CA HIS A 27 -1.26 22.87 29.01
C HIS A 27 -1.21 24.40 28.88
N PHE A 28 -0.54 24.87 27.83
CA PHE A 28 -0.88 26.16 27.25
C PHE A 28 -2.26 25.95 26.62
N PRO A 29 -3.30 26.71 26.99
CA PRO A 29 -4.49 26.74 26.17
C PRO A 29 -4.06 27.43 24.86
N LYS A 30 -3.61 26.63 23.88
CA LYS A 30 -3.70 27.07 22.49
C LYS A 30 -5.15 27.47 22.34
N ARG A 31 -5.39 28.69 21.83
CA ARG A 31 -6.68 28.98 21.20
C ARG A 31 -6.74 28.02 20.01
N TYR A 32 -7.18 26.79 20.24
CA TYR A 32 -7.67 25.95 19.18
C TYR A 32 -8.83 26.74 18.58
N LYS A 33 -8.66 27.18 17.33
CA LYS A 33 -9.83 27.29 16.47
C LYS A 33 -10.42 25.88 16.54
N SER A 34 -11.70 25.79 16.82
CA SER A 34 -12.41 24.53 16.77
C SER A 34 -13.15 24.58 15.46
N GLU A 35 -13.00 23.56 14.61
CA GLU A 35 -13.74 23.45 13.35
C GLU A 35 -15.24 23.68 13.53
N GLY A 36 -15.72 23.35 14.73
CA GLY A 36 -17.03 23.71 15.22
C GLY A 36 -18.09 22.78 14.65
N SER A 37 -19.16 22.59 15.43
CA SER A 37 -20.21 21.62 15.15
C SER A 37 -21.16 21.96 13.99
N ASN A 38 -20.74 22.79 13.04
CA ASN A 38 -21.58 23.16 11.91
C ASN A 38 -21.45 22.14 10.77
N PHE A 39 -22.57 21.79 10.18
CA PHE A 39 -22.69 20.78 9.12
C PHE A 39 -21.74 21.05 7.96
N GLU A 40 -21.57 22.31 7.57
CA GLU A 40 -20.78 22.70 6.40
C GLU A 40 -19.28 22.52 6.62
N SER A 41 -18.74 22.80 7.81
CA SER A 41 -17.30 22.65 8.09
C SER A 41 -16.86 21.19 8.17
N CYS A 42 -17.74 20.31 8.62
CA CYS A 42 -17.45 18.89 8.80
C CYS A 42 -17.85 18.04 7.58
N SER A 43 -18.01 18.65 6.41
CA SER A 43 -18.33 17.94 5.15
C SER A 43 -17.84 18.66 3.90
N ASP A 44 -16.92 19.62 4.02
CA ASP A 44 -16.44 20.43 2.89
C ASP A 44 -15.06 20.02 2.35
N GLY A 45 -14.43 19.00 2.94
CA GLY A 45 -13.14 18.48 2.50
C GLY A 45 -11.96 19.37 2.87
N LEU A 46 -12.13 20.30 3.81
CA LEU A 46 -11.12 21.27 4.24
C LEU A 46 -10.83 21.15 5.74
N ASP A 47 -9.55 21.30 6.09
CA ASP A 47 -9.09 21.55 7.47
C ASP A 47 -9.30 23.04 7.80
N ASN A 48 -10.49 23.35 8.27
CA ASN A 48 -11.04 24.64 8.68
C ASN A 48 -10.43 25.19 9.98
N ASP A 49 -9.79 24.36 10.82
CA ASP A 49 -9.12 24.82 12.05
C ASP A 49 -7.58 24.75 12.05
N GLU A 50 -7.02 24.17 10.98
CA GLU A 50 -5.60 24.03 10.65
C GLU A 50 -4.83 23.11 11.62
N ASP A 51 -5.48 22.08 12.18
CA ASP A 51 -4.85 21.11 13.08
C ASP A 51 -4.30 19.84 12.39
N GLY A 52 -4.63 19.67 11.10
CA GLY A 52 -4.16 18.60 10.22
C GLY A 52 -5.14 17.43 10.07
N LEU A 53 -6.32 17.51 10.67
CA LEU A 53 -7.43 16.56 10.50
C LEU A 53 -8.53 17.22 9.67
N VAL A 54 -9.31 16.44 8.92
CA VAL A 54 -10.30 16.96 7.95
C VAL A 54 -11.64 16.27 8.18
N ASP A 55 -12.73 17.05 8.21
CA ASP A 55 -14.10 16.56 8.31
C ASP A 55 -14.28 15.50 9.43
N CYS A 56 -14.75 14.29 9.13
CA CYS A 56 -15.02 13.25 10.14
C CYS A 56 -13.78 12.59 10.73
N ASP A 57 -12.60 12.80 10.13
CA ASP A 57 -11.32 12.44 10.75
C ASP A 57 -10.94 13.43 11.87
N ASP A 58 -11.59 14.60 11.94
CA ASP A 58 -11.42 15.60 12.99
C ASP A 58 -12.27 15.28 14.24
N PRO A 59 -11.66 15.08 15.43
CA PRO A 59 -12.35 14.91 16.69
C PRO A 59 -13.33 16.03 17.06
N ASP A 60 -13.13 17.26 16.57
CA ASP A 60 -14.02 18.40 16.77
C ASP A 60 -15.31 18.27 15.95
N CYS A 61 -15.30 17.47 14.88
CA CYS A 61 -16.46 17.10 14.08
C CYS A 61 -17.19 15.84 14.59
N ALA A 62 -16.65 15.17 15.61
CA ALA A 62 -17.27 14.00 16.22
C ALA A 62 -18.69 14.32 16.73
N GLY A 63 -19.68 13.57 16.24
CA GLY A 63 -21.08 13.75 16.64
C GLY A 63 -21.81 14.90 15.94
N THR A 64 -21.25 15.45 14.86
CA THR A 64 -22.00 16.33 13.95
C THR A 64 -22.87 15.52 13.00
N ILE A 65 -23.89 16.16 12.40
CA ILE A 65 -24.80 15.49 11.46
C ILE A 65 -24.06 14.83 10.27
N PRO A 66 -23.05 15.43 9.62
CA PRO A 66 -22.26 14.74 8.60
C PRO A 66 -21.66 13.42 9.09
N CYS A 67 -21.09 13.42 10.29
CA CYS A 67 -20.46 12.24 10.91
C CYS A 67 -21.44 11.40 11.76
N GLN A 68 -22.75 11.71 11.73
CA GLN A 68 -23.81 10.97 12.43
C GLN A 68 -24.86 10.41 11.47
N LEU A 69 -24.98 10.96 10.27
CA LEU A 69 -25.90 10.48 9.24
C LEU A 69 -25.34 9.30 8.46
N LEU A 70 -24.04 9.07 8.57
CA LEU A 70 -23.38 7.84 8.20
C LEU A 70 -23.65 6.85 9.35
N GLY A 71 -24.59 5.93 9.13
CA GLY A 71 -24.99 4.93 10.11
C GLY A 71 -24.02 3.75 10.10
N PRO A 72 -23.91 2.95 11.18
CA PRO A 72 -22.84 1.98 11.33
C PRO A 72 -22.70 1.04 10.13
N GLU A 73 -21.45 0.79 9.74
CA GLU A 73 -21.08 -0.17 8.71
C GLU A 73 -20.99 -1.59 9.33
N ASP A 74 -22.13 -2.09 9.79
CA ASP A 74 -22.22 -3.31 10.62
C ASP A 74 -23.23 -4.34 10.11
N THR A 75 -23.59 -4.25 8.82
CA THR A 75 -24.46 -5.22 8.15
C THR A 75 -23.85 -5.69 6.83
N ASP A 76 -24.10 -6.93 6.41
CA ASP A 76 -23.60 -7.47 5.13
C ASP A 76 -23.85 -6.52 3.95
N ALA A 77 -25.04 -5.91 3.90
CA ALA A 77 -25.42 -5.00 2.81
C ALA A 77 -24.64 -3.68 2.77
N LYS A 78 -24.07 -3.25 3.90
CA LYS A 78 -23.24 -2.04 4.01
C LYS A 78 -21.75 -2.34 3.93
N CYS A 79 -21.37 -3.56 4.26
CA CYS A 79 -20.00 -4.05 4.17
C CYS A 79 -19.69 -4.65 2.77
N SER A 80 -20.52 -4.34 1.76
CA SER A 80 -20.37 -4.84 0.38
C SER A 80 -20.95 -3.90 -0.67
N ASP A 81 -21.18 -2.62 -0.33
CA ASP A 81 -21.81 -1.65 -1.23
C ASP A 81 -20.82 -0.62 -1.81
N GLY A 82 -19.54 -0.70 -1.46
CA GLY A 82 -18.50 0.19 -1.95
C GLY A 82 -18.57 1.60 -1.36
N ILE A 83 -19.33 1.80 -0.27
CA ILE A 83 -19.57 3.10 0.36
C ILE A 83 -19.08 3.05 1.80
N ASP A 84 -18.29 4.06 2.19
CA ASP A 84 -17.94 4.32 3.60
C ASP A 84 -19.20 4.82 4.31
N ASN A 85 -19.90 3.89 4.94
CA ASN A 85 -21.24 4.11 5.48
C ASN A 85 -21.20 4.74 6.86
N ASP A 86 -20.06 4.79 7.54
CA ASP A 86 -19.87 5.40 8.86
C ASP A 86 -18.92 6.61 8.90
N GLY A 87 -18.25 6.90 7.78
CA GLY A 87 -17.45 8.10 7.52
C GLY A 87 -16.04 8.06 8.10
N ASN A 88 -15.49 6.88 8.34
CA ASN A 88 -14.18 6.71 8.98
C ASN A 88 -13.01 6.56 7.99
N GLY A 89 -13.29 6.68 6.68
CA GLY A 89 -12.31 6.59 5.60
C GLY A 89 -12.00 5.16 5.14
N PHE A 90 -12.65 4.14 5.70
CA PHE A 90 -12.53 2.74 5.28
C PHE A 90 -13.86 2.28 4.67
N THR A 91 -13.78 1.44 3.65
CA THR A 91 -14.97 0.92 2.93
C THR A 91 -15.03 -0.59 3.01
N ASP A 92 -16.22 -1.13 3.20
CA ASP A 92 -16.55 -2.55 3.20
C ASP A 92 -15.64 -3.36 4.13
N CYS A 93 -15.02 -4.43 3.64
CA CYS A 93 -14.18 -5.32 4.44
C CYS A 93 -12.86 -4.70 4.91
N GLN A 94 -12.47 -3.55 4.36
CA GLN A 94 -11.37 -2.76 4.89
C GLN A 94 -11.75 -2.07 6.20
N ASP A 95 -13.05 -1.87 6.46
CA ASP A 95 -13.56 -1.37 7.72
C ASP A 95 -13.45 -2.43 8.83
N LYS A 96 -13.00 -2.01 10.02
CA LYS A 96 -12.92 -2.85 11.22
C LYS A 96 -14.28 -3.19 11.80
N ALA A 97 -15.29 -2.34 11.64
CA ALA A 97 -16.68 -2.58 11.98
C ALA A 97 -17.27 -3.73 11.15
N CYS A 98 -16.79 -3.91 9.91
CA CYS A 98 -17.11 -5.06 9.07
C CYS A 98 -16.24 -6.28 9.40
N SER A 99 -14.92 -6.17 9.25
CA SER A 99 -13.98 -7.30 9.37
C SER A 99 -13.90 -7.93 10.76
N ASN A 100 -14.15 -7.18 11.85
CA ASN A 100 -14.14 -7.74 13.21
C ASN A 100 -15.53 -8.11 13.73
N ASN A 101 -16.56 -7.97 12.93
CA ASN A 101 -17.92 -8.28 13.34
C ASN A 101 -18.33 -9.69 12.90
N PRO A 102 -18.46 -10.66 13.82
CA PRO A 102 -18.78 -12.05 13.47
C PRO A 102 -20.21 -12.24 12.94
N ALA A 103 -21.06 -11.20 12.99
CA ALA A 103 -22.36 -11.21 12.35
C ALA A 103 -22.29 -10.86 10.86
N ILE A 104 -21.17 -10.28 10.40
CA ILE A 104 -20.88 -10.00 9.00
C ILE A 104 -20.32 -11.26 8.37
N THR A 105 -21.01 -11.74 7.35
CA THR A 105 -20.63 -12.93 6.61
C THR A 105 -19.87 -12.62 5.33
N VAL A 106 -20.06 -11.41 4.78
CA VAL A 106 -19.41 -10.99 3.54
C VAL A 106 -17.90 -10.79 3.68
N CYS A 107 -17.44 -10.35 4.85
CA CYS A 107 -16.02 -10.14 5.18
C CYS A 107 -15.41 -11.28 5.99
N ASN A 108 -15.95 -12.50 5.88
CA ASN A 108 -15.50 -13.64 6.67
C ASN A 108 -14.01 -13.91 6.35
N SER A 109 -13.15 -13.38 7.22
CA SER A 109 -11.67 -13.38 7.18
C SER A 109 -11.04 -14.77 7.38
N GLY A 110 -11.81 -15.82 7.13
CA GLY A 110 -11.41 -17.22 7.11
C GLY A 110 -11.93 -17.97 5.88
N GLN A 111 -12.52 -17.27 4.90
CA GLN A 111 -12.69 -17.77 3.55
C GLN A 111 -11.52 -17.25 2.71
N THR A 112 -11.00 -18.11 1.85
CA THR A 112 -10.00 -17.76 0.87
C THR A 112 -10.70 -17.28 -0.39
N GLU A 113 -10.21 -16.20 -0.98
CA GLU A 113 -10.65 -15.74 -2.30
C GLU A 113 -9.89 -16.54 -3.37
N ASP A 114 -10.23 -17.82 -3.51
CA ASP A 114 -9.41 -18.79 -4.25
C ASP A 114 -10.21 -19.72 -5.18
N ASN A 115 -11.43 -19.31 -5.52
CA ASN A 115 -12.32 -20.02 -6.43
C ASN A 115 -13.04 -19.06 -7.38
N ASP A 116 -13.57 -19.59 -8.49
CA ASP A 116 -14.18 -18.77 -9.54
C ASP A 116 -15.34 -17.89 -9.04
N ASP A 117 -16.16 -18.37 -8.11
CA ASP A 117 -17.30 -17.62 -7.61
C ASP A 117 -16.84 -16.41 -6.77
N ALA A 118 -15.82 -16.60 -5.92
CA ALA A 118 -15.24 -15.56 -5.09
C ALA A 118 -14.44 -14.53 -5.91
N CYS A 119 -13.62 -15.00 -6.85
CA CYS A 119 -12.76 -14.13 -7.66
C CYS A 119 -13.48 -13.37 -8.80
N SER A 120 -14.82 -13.36 -8.82
CA SER A 120 -15.61 -12.64 -9.84
C SER A 120 -16.90 -12.02 -9.30
N ASP A 121 -17.06 -11.92 -7.98
CA ASP A 121 -18.27 -11.36 -7.35
C ASP A 121 -18.16 -9.87 -7.03
N GLY A 122 -16.98 -9.26 -7.23
CA GLY A 122 -16.74 -7.85 -6.96
C GLY A 122 -16.52 -7.52 -5.49
N LEU A 123 -16.26 -8.52 -4.64
CA LEU A 123 -16.10 -8.37 -3.19
C LEU A 123 -14.71 -8.84 -2.75
N ASP A 124 -14.13 -8.16 -1.77
CA ASP A 124 -12.93 -8.61 -1.06
C ASP A 124 -13.35 -9.67 -0.02
N ASN A 125 -13.45 -10.94 -0.45
CA ASN A 125 -14.03 -11.99 0.39
C ASN A 125 -13.11 -12.39 1.55
N ASP A 126 -11.80 -12.15 1.43
CA ASP A 126 -10.82 -12.48 2.47
C ASP A 126 -10.40 -11.28 3.36
N GLY A 127 -10.81 -10.07 2.97
CA GLY A 127 -10.66 -8.82 3.70
C GLY A 127 -9.24 -8.25 3.68
N ASN A 128 -8.45 -8.57 2.66
CA ASN A 128 -7.04 -8.15 2.59
C ASN A 128 -6.81 -6.85 1.79
N GLY A 129 -7.87 -6.28 1.22
CA GLY A 129 -7.90 -5.03 0.46
C GLY A 129 -7.71 -5.18 -1.04
N PHE A 130 -7.62 -6.39 -1.57
CA PHE A 130 -7.59 -6.69 -3.00
C PHE A 130 -8.90 -7.41 -3.38
N ILE A 131 -9.47 -7.09 -4.54
CA ILE A 131 -10.77 -7.58 -4.99
C ILE A 131 -10.60 -8.38 -6.28
N ASP A 132 -11.26 -9.51 -6.38
CA ASP A 132 -11.30 -10.39 -7.54
C ASP A 132 -9.87 -10.66 -8.07
N CYS A 133 -9.62 -10.37 -9.34
CA CYS A 133 -8.36 -10.66 -10.01
C CYS A 133 -7.22 -9.72 -9.64
N ASP A 134 -7.50 -8.63 -8.92
CA ASP A 134 -6.45 -7.85 -8.28
C ASP A 134 -5.90 -8.56 -7.02
N ASP A 135 -6.63 -9.56 -6.50
CA ASP A 135 -6.18 -10.40 -5.38
C ASP A 135 -5.16 -11.48 -5.82
N PHE A 136 -4.17 -11.74 -4.97
CA PHE A 136 -3.12 -12.71 -5.27
C PHE A 136 -3.54 -14.17 -5.10
N ASN A 137 -4.52 -14.46 -4.24
CA ASN A 137 -5.14 -15.78 -4.10
C ASN A 137 -6.04 -16.09 -5.32
N CYS A 138 -6.49 -15.07 -6.05
CA CYS A 138 -7.15 -15.22 -7.34
C CYS A 138 -6.15 -15.30 -8.51
N SER A 139 -5.40 -14.22 -8.75
CA SER A 139 -4.50 -14.07 -9.91
C SER A 139 -3.38 -15.11 -9.98
N ARG A 140 -2.94 -15.68 -8.85
CA ARG A 140 -1.87 -16.69 -8.83
C ARG A 140 -2.37 -18.11 -8.63
N ASN A 141 -3.69 -18.30 -8.55
CA ASN A 141 -4.28 -19.61 -8.38
C ASN A 141 -4.73 -20.17 -9.72
N GLN A 142 -4.00 -21.18 -10.18
CA GLN A 142 -4.28 -21.87 -11.44
C GLN A 142 -5.64 -22.59 -11.47
N ASN A 143 -6.31 -22.75 -10.33
CA ASN A 143 -7.67 -23.30 -10.28
C ASN A 143 -8.75 -22.24 -10.48
N VAL A 144 -8.40 -20.95 -10.41
CA VAL A 144 -9.30 -19.83 -10.69
C VAL A 144 -9.20 -19.53 -12.18
N THR A 145 -10.28 -19.73 -12.94
CA THR A 145 -10.30 -19.56 -14.39
C THR A 145 -10.79 -18.18 -14.84
N VAL A 146 -11.39 -17.41 -13.93
CA VAL A 146 -12.07 -16.14 -14.25
C VAL A 146 -11.09 -15.01 -14.53
N CYS A 147 -9.88 -15.08 -13.96
CA CYS A 147 -8.92 -13.98 -13.98
C CYS A 147 -8.09 -13.86 -15.24
N GLY A 148 -8.26 -14.77 -16.19
CA GLY A 148 -7.35 -14.87 -17.33
C GLY A 148 -5.97 -15.30 -16.85
N HIS A 149 -5.37 -16.26 -17.55
CA HIS A 149 -4.00 -16.68 -17.26
C HIS A 149 -3.22 -16.65 -18.54
N GLU A 150 -2.01 -16.12 -18.47
CA GLU A 150 -1.05 -16.19 -19.56
C GLU A 150 0.15 -17.03 -19.12
N ASP A 151 -0.10 -18.31 -18.88
CA ASP A 151 0.86 -19.21 -18.21
C ASP A 151 1.03 -20.55 -18.95
N THR A 152 0.62 -20.62 -20.22
CA THR A 152 0.81 -21.80 -21.09
C THR A 152 1.53 -21.41 -22.38
N ASN A 153 2.16 -22.37 -23.05
CA ASN A 153 2.84 -22.09 -24.33
C ASN A 153 1.88 -21.53 -25.38
N GLU A 154 0.63 -21.99 -25.39
CA GLU A 154 -0.41 -21.54 -26.30
C GLU A 154 -0.78 -20.07 -26.06
N LEU A 155 -0.94 -19.68 -24.79
CA LEU A 155 -1.35 -18.33 -24.42
C LEU A 155 -0.19 -17.34 -24.48
N CYS A 156 1.03 -17.80 -24.20
CA CYS A 156 2.26 -17.00 -24.25
C CYS A 156 2.87 -16.86 -25.67
N SER A 157 2.12 -17.18 -26.72
CA SER A 157 2.61 -17.05 -28.11
C SER A 157 1.53 -16.70 -29.13
N ASP A 158 0.37 -16.25 -28.68
CA ASP A 158 -0.78 -15.94 -29.54
C ASP A 158 -0.90 -14.45 -29.89
N GLY A 159 -0.04 -13.58 -29.32
CA GLY A 159 -0.05 -12.13 -29.57
C GLY A 159 -1.10 -11.35 -28.79
N LEU A 160 -1.79 -12.00 -27.85
CA LEU A 160 -2.83 -11.42 -27.02
C LEU A 160 -2.31 -11.19 -25.60
N ASP A 161 -3.07 -10.38 -24.85
CA ASP A 161 -2.86 -10.09 -23.43
C ASP A 161 -3.98 -10.86 -22.71
N ASN A 162 -3.70 -12.11 -22.35
CA ASN A 162 -4.75 -13.06 -21.99
C ASN A 162 -5.15 -12.97 -20.52
N ASP A 163 -4.32 -12.35 -19.68
CA ASP A 163 -4.64 -11.97 -18.30
C ASP A 163 -4.97 -10.47 -18.14
N SER A 164 -4.90 -9.69 -19.23
CA SER A 164 -5.25 -8.27 -19.29
C SER A 164 -4.42 -7.38 -18.36
N ASN A 165 -3.20 -7.80 -18.01
CA ASN A 165 -2.31 -7.05 -17.12
C ASN A 165 -1.47 -5.97 -17.85
N GLY A 166 -1.61 -5.89 -19.19
CA GLY A 166 -0.92 -4.93 -20.05
C GLY A 166 0.37 -5.44 -20.69
N PHE A 167 0.78 -6.67 -20.39
CA PHE A 167 1.91 -7.35 -21.01
C PHE A 167 1.42 -8.50 -21.90
N ARG A 168 2.24 -8.94 -22.86
CA ARG A 168 1.84 -9.94 -23.87
C ARG A 168 2.97 -10.89 -24.15
N ASP A 169 2.62 -12.14 -24.37
CA ASP A 169 3.51 -13.24 -24.67
C ASP A 169 4.76 -13.20 -23.77
N CYS A 170 5.95 -13.19 -24.36
CA CYS A 170 7.21 -13.21 -23.62
C CYS A 170 7.62 -11.87 -23.00
N ASP A 171 6.85 -10.80 -23.26
CA ASP A 171 6.97 -9.57 -22.49
C ASP A 171 6.22 -9.67 -21.14
N ASP A 172 5.40 -10.72 -20.96
CA ASP A 172 4.66 -11.01 -19.74
C ASP A 172 5.47 -11.82 -18.70
N PHE A 173 5.32 -11.46 -17.43
CA PHE A 173 6.05 -12.10 -16.33
C PHE A 173 5.51 -13.50 -15.99
N GLY A 174 4.20 -13.70 -16.08
CA GLY A 174 3.53 -15.01 -16.00
C GLY A 174 4.10 -15.98 -17.03
N CYS A 175 4.33 -15.52 -18.26
CA CYS A 175 4.96 -16.33 -19.31
C CYS A 175 6.44 -16.66 -19.06
N THR A 176 7.22 -15.73 -18.51
CA THR A 176 8.66 -15.94 -18.31
C THR A 176 8.99 -16.72 -17.02
N LYS A 177 8.08 -16.72 -16.03
CA LYS A 177 8.30 -17.38 -14.73
C LYS A 177 7.56 -18.69 -14.54
N THR A 178 6.55 -18.99 -15.34
CA THR A 178 5.80 -20.24 -15.18
C THR A 178 6.63 -21.44 -15.63
N GLU A 179 6.86 -22.36 -14.68
CA GLU A 179 7.50 -23.65 -14.95
C GLU A 179 6.61 -24.48 -15.89
N GLY A 180 7.02 -24.60 -17.15
CA GLY A 180 6.26 -25.31 -18.19
C GLY A 180 6.03 -24.46 -19.45
N VAL A 181 6.13 -23.14 -19.33
CA VAL A 181 6.16 -22.23 -20.48
C VAL A 181 7.58 -22.21 -21.04
N THR A 182 7.77 -22.90 -22.16
CA THR A 182 9.04 -22.98 -22.89
C THR A 182 9.06 -22.05 -24.09
N VAL A 183 7.94 -21.49 -24.52
CA VAL A 183 7.91 -20.60 -25.70
C VAL A 183 8.66 -19.30 -25.46
N CYS A 184 8.68 -18.83 -24.21
CA CYS A 184 9.42 -17.65 -23.76
C CYS A 184 10.78 -17.97 -23.14
N ARG A 185 11.10 -19.27 -23.03
CA ARG A 185 12.42 -19.73 -22.62
C ARG A 185 13.17 -20.15 -23.89
N THR A 186 14.31 -19.54 -24.14
CA THR A 186 15.25 -20.10 -25.11
C THR A 186 15.64 -21.53 -24.67
N PRO A 187 15.91 -22.43 -25.63
CA PRO A 187 16.08 -23.84 -25.32
C PRO A 187 17.33 -24.02 -24.47
N VAL A 188 17.10 -24.35 -23.19
CA VAL A 188 18.06 -24.80 -22.19
C VAL A 188 19.07 -23.71 -21.80
N GLN A 189 19.01 -23.29 -20.53
CA GLN A 189 20.19 -22.77 -19.85
C GLN A 189 21.23 -23.88 -19.85
N GLU A 190 22.06 -23.91 -20.87
CA GLU A 190 23.27 -24.71 -20.83
C GLU A 190 24.23 -23.93 -19.93
N PRO A 191 24.66 -24.51 -18.80
CA PRO A 191 25.50 -23.77 -17.88
C PRO A 191 26.79 -23.33 -18.58
N GLU A 192 27.20 -22.08 -18.35
CA GLU A 192 28.42 -21.52 -18.96
C GLU A 192 29.68 -22.01 -18.22
N ASN A 193 29.84 -23.33 -18.17
CA ASN A 193 30.85 -24.02 -17.37
C ASN A 193 31.59 -25.12 -18.14
N THR A 194 31.56 -25.06 -19.47
CA THR A 194 32.32 -25.94 -20.35
C THR A 194 33.32 -25.13 -21.17
N PRO A 195 34.46 -25.71 -21.57
CA PRO A 195 35.42 -25.00 -22.43
C PRO A 195 34.78 -24.46 -23.72
N GLU A 196 33.82 -25.19 -24.28
CA GLU A 196 33.07 -24.79 -25.46
C GLU A 196 32.16 -23.59 -25.16
N ALA A 197 31.39 -23.64 -24.07
CA ALA A 197 30.49 -22.54 -23.68
C ALA A 197 31.25 -21.28 -23.24
N CYS A 198 32.46 -21.42 -22.69
CA CYS A 198 33.31 -20.31 -22.25
C CYS A 198 34.15 -19.69 -23.38
N SER A 199 33.92 -20.07 -24.64
CA SER A 199 34.69 -19.55 -25.78
C SER A 199 33.89 -19.39 -27.09
N ASP A 200 32.57 -19.53 -27.05
CA ASP A 200 31.70 -19.46 -28.23
C ASP A 200 31.12 -18.06 -28.48
N GLY A 201 31.36 -17.11 -27.58
CA GLY A 201 30.89 -15.73 -27.69
C GLY A 201 29.41 -15.56 -27.41
N LEU A 202 28.77 -16.54 -26.77
CA LEU A 202 27.36 -16.52 -26.38
C LEU A 202 27.24 -16.50 -24.85
N ASP A 203 26.19 -15.83 -24.36
CA ASP A 203 25.74 -15.94 -22.97
C ASP A 203 24.88 -17.20 -22.89
N ASN A 204 25.45 -18.31 -22.42
CA ASN A 204 24.83 -19.62 -22.52
C ASN A 204 23.87 -19.90 -21.35
N ASP A 205 24.05 -19.22 -20.21
CA ASP A 205 23.17 -19.33 -19.03
C ASP A 205 22.31 -18.07 -18.75
N TRP A 206 22.50 -17.03 -19.54
CA TRP A 206 21.70 -15.80 -19.63
C TRP A 206 21.78 -14.92 -18.39
N ASP A 207 22.90 -14.99 -17.66
CA ASP A 207 23.14 -14.17 -16.47
C ASP A 207 23.72 -12.78 -16.79
N GLY A 208 23.99 -12.51 -18.09
CA GLY A 208 24.49 -11.25 -18.62
C GLY A 208 26.00 -11.17 -18.73
N PHE A 209 26.72 -12.24 -18.38
CA PHE A 209 28.15 -12.39 -18.60
C PHE A 209 28.40 -13.35 -19.78
N ILE A 210 29.55 -13.19 -20.46
CA ILE A 210 29.88 -13.94 -21.68
C ILE A 210 31.35 -14.36 -21.61
N ASP A 211 31.61 -15.61 -21.95
CA ASP A 211 32.89 -16.29 -21.97
C ASP A 211 33.68 -16.06 -20.66
N CYS A 212 34.96 -15.72 -20.75
CA CYS A 212 35.83 -15.46 -19.60
C CYS A 212 35.44 -14.25 -18.72
N LYS A 213 34.37 -13.53 -19.05
CA LYS A 213 33.79 -12.52 -18.15
C LYS A 213 32.75 -13.12 -17.23
N ASP A 214 32.26 -14.31 -17.56
CA ASP A 214 31.37 -15.10 -16.72
C ASP A 214 32.12 -15.69 -15.52
N HIS A 215 31.46 -15.66 -14.37
CA HIS A 215 32.03 -16.21 -13.14
C HIS A 215 32.13 -17.75 -13.19
N ASN A 216 31.20 -18.39 -13.88
CA ASN A 216 31.12 -19.84 -14.08
C ASN A 216 32.26 -20.34 -14.98
N CYS A 217 32.87 -19.45 -15.78
CA CYS A 217 34.03 -19.75 -16.63
C CYS A 217 35.40 -19.65 -15.94
N ALA A 218 35.47 -19.26 -14.66
CA ALA A 218 36.73 -19.09 -13.95
C ALA A 218 37.56 -20.40 -13.91
N GLY A 219 38.75 -20.40 -14.52
CA GLY A 219 39.61 -21.58 -14.65
C GLY A 219 39.12 -22.67 -15.61
N ILE A 220 38.16 -22.37 -16.49
CA ILE A 220 37.64 -23.28 -17.51
C ILE A 220 38.16 -22.86 -18.89
N GLY A 221 38.67 -23.82 -19.66
CA GLY A 221 39.26 -23.54 -20.96
C GLY A 221 40.49 -22.62 -20.86
N ASP A 222 40.49 -21.54 -21.64
CA ASP A 222 41.53 -20.52 -21.66
C ASP A 222 41.26 -19.34 -20.69
N CYS A 223 40.16 -19.41 -19.93
CA CYS A 223 39.77 -18.36 -19.01
C CYS A 223 40.61 -18.39 -17.71
N PRO A 224 41.04 -17.21 -17.22
CA PRO A 224 41.97 -17.09 -16.10
C PRO A 224 41.39 -17.47 -14.73
#